data_AF-A0A3C0IUC0-F1
#
_entry.id   AF-A0A3C0IUC0-F1
#
_cell.length_a   1.000
_cell.length_b   1.000
_cell.length_c   1.000
_cell.angle_alpha   90.00
_cell.angle_beta   90.00
_cell.angle_gamma   90.00
#
_symmetry.space_group_name_H-M   'P 1'
#
loop_
_entity.id
_entity.type
_entity.pdbx_description
1 polymer ?
#
loop_
_entity_poly.entity_id
_entity_poly.type
_entity_poly.pdbx_seq_one_letter_code
_entity_poly.pdbx_strand_id
1 'polypeptide(L)' 'DDIIGRAKTYEAIVKGDNIPRAGVPESFNVLMHELRGLGLDLKFD' A
#
# COMPACT_ATOMS: atom_id res chain seq x y z
N ASP A 1 3.61 -1.42 -5.29
CA ASP A 1 2.74 -2.59 -5.05
C ASP A 1 1.36 -2.27 -4.49
N ASP A 2 0.92 -1.00 -4.47
CA ASP A 2 -0.48 -0.69 -4.12
C ASP A 2 -1.40 -1.05 -5.31
N ILE A 3 -1.98 -2.25 -5.26
CA ILE A 3 -2.81 -2.80 -6.34
C ILE A 3 -4.05 -1.93 -6.57
N ILE A 4 -4.67 -1.45 -5.49
CA ILE A 4 -5.90 -0.65 -5.52
C ILE A 4 -5.59 0.78 -5.96
N GLY A 5 -4.55 1.39 -5.40
CA GLY A 5 -4.12 2.75 -5.74
C GLY A 5 -3.70 2.88 -7.20
N ARG A 6 -3.10 1.84 -7.80
CA ARG A 6 -2.74 1.84 -9.22
C ARG A 6 -3.97 1.93 -10.13
N ALA A 7 -5.00 1.13 -9.87
CA ALA A 7 -6.23 1.16 -10.68
C ALA A 7 -6.94 2.53 -10.56
N LYS A 8 -7.07 3.06 -9.34
CA LYS A 8 -7.68 4.38 -9.09
C LYS A 8 -6.89 5.52 -9.72
N THR A 9 -5.55 5.45 -9.69
CA THR A 9 -4.69 6.43 -10.35
C THR A 9 -4.89 6.40 -11.85
N TYR A 10 -4.96 5.22 -12.45
CA TYR A 10 -5.23 5.10 -13.89
C TYR A 10 -6.59 5.70 -14.26
N GLU A 11 -7.62 5.39 -13.50
CA GLU A 11 -8.96 5.95 -13.68
C GLU A 11 -8.99 7.48 -13.55
N ALA A 12 -8.30 8.03 -12.53
CA ALA A 12 -8.19 9.48 -12.33
C ALA A 12 -7.48 10.17 -13.50
N ILE A 13 -6.40 9.57 -14.02
CA ILE A 13 -5.68 10.08 -15.20
C ILE A 13 -6.59 10.13 -16.43
N VAL A 14 -7.37 9.07 -16.66
CA VAL A 14 -8.29 8.98 -17.81
C VAL A 14 -9.45 9.99 -17.68
N LYS A 15 -9.96 10.22 -16.47
CA LYS A 15 -11.08 11.14 -16.20
C LYS A 15 -10.67 12.60 -16.02
N GLY A 16 -9.38 12.87 -15.86
CA GLY A 16 -8.87 14.21 -15.54
C GLY A 16 -9.14 14.64 -14.08
N ASP A 17 -9.39 13.67 -13.20
CA ASP A 17 -9.62 13.90 -11.78
C ASP A 17 -8.30 14.01 -11.01
N ASN A 18 -8.36 14.53 -9.78
CA ASN A 18 -7.19 14.57 -8.91
C ASN A 18 -6.69 13.16 -8.57
N ILE A 19 -5.37 12.99 -8.65
CA ILE A 19 -4.71 11.74 -8.31
C ILE A 19 -4.94 11.43 -6.82
N PRO A 20 -5.42 10.23 -6.47
CA PRO A 20 -5.68 9.85 -5.09
C PRO A 20 -4.38 9.74 -4.29
N ARG A 21 -4.48 9.89 -2.96
CA ARG A 21 -3.34 9.71 -2.06
C ARG A 21 -2.86 8.25 -2.10
N ALA A 22 -1.55 8.06 -2.20
CA ALA A 22 -0.95 6.73 -2.18
C ALA A 22 -1.21 6.01 -0.84
N GLY A 23 -1.51 4.72 -0.91
CA GLY A 23 -1.65 3.84 0.25
C GLY A 23 -0.32 3.22 0.69
N VAL A 24 -0.40 2.29 1.64
CA VAL A 24 0.74 1.47 2.08
C VAL A 24 1.05 0.42 1.00
N PRO A 25 2.31 0.22 0.61
CA PRO A 25 2.68 -0.78 -0.38
C PRO A 25 2.56 -2.20 0.19
N GLU A 26 2.14 -3.16 -0.65
CA GLU A 26 2.01 -4.56 -0.23
C GLU A 26 3.33 -5.17 0.28
N SER A 27 4.47 -4.75 -0.28
CA SER A 27 5.79 -5.18 0.19
C SER A 27 6.07 -4.81 1.65
N PHE A 28 5.45 -3.75 2.18
CA PHE A 28 5.51 -3.44 3.61
C PHE A 28 4.72 -4.42 4.45
N ASN A 29 3.54 -4.85 3.98
CA ASN A 29 2.78 -5.91 4.65
C ASN A 29 3.57 -7.21 4.67
N VAL A 30 4.25 -7.57 3.56
CA VAL A 30 5.12 -8.75 3.50
C VAL A 30 6.23 -8.66 4.55
N LEU A 31 6.95 -7.53 4.62
CA LEU A 31 7.97 -7.30 5.65
C LEU A 31 7.41 -7.48 7.08
N MET A 32 6.23 -6.92 7.35
CA MET A 32 5.57 -7.08 8.65
C MET A 32 5.26 -8.55 8.98
N HIS A 33 4.83 -9.33 7.99
CA HIS A 33 4.58 -10.77 8.18
C HIS A 33 5.87 -11.55 8.39
N GLU A 34 6.95 -11.23 7.67
CA GLU A 34 8.25 -11.86 7.86
C GLU A 34 8.80 -11.60 9.26
N LEU A 35 8.71 -10.36 9.75
CA LEU A 35 9.14 -9.98 11.09
C LEU A 35 8.31 -10.68 12.18
N ARG A 36 6.99 -10.81 11.99
CA ARG A 36 6.13 -11.62 12.87
C ARG A 36 6.51 -13.09 12.86
N GLY A 37 6.92 -13.64 11.71
CA GLY A 37 7.44 -15.00 11.59
C GLY A 37 8.72 -15.22 12.40
N LEU A 38 9.51 -14.17 12.62
CA LEU A 38 10.67 -14.17 13.50
C LEU A 38 10.33 -13.93 14.99
N GLY A 39 9.04 -13.78 15.32
CA GLY A 39 8.59 -13.51 16.69
C GLY A 39 8.72 -12.04 17.12
N LEU A 40 8.94 -11.12 16.18
CA LEU A 40 9.02 -9.69 16.46
C LEU A 40 7.63 -9.06 16.30
N ASP A 41 7.12 -8.42 17.37
CA ASP A 41 5.87 -7.67 17.35
C ASP A 41 6.14 -6.17 17.18
N LEU A 42 5.66 -5.62 16.06
CA LEU A 42 5.80 -4.21 15.72
C LEU A 42 4.48 -3.49 15.95
N LYS A 43 4.53 -2.41 16.72
CA LYS A 43 3.40 -1.53 17.00
C LYS A 43 3.66 -0.17 16.36
N PHE A 44 2.62 0.39 15.75
CA PHE A 44 2.63 1.76 15.25
C PHE A 44 1.76 2.58 16.20
N ASP A 45 2.35 3.58 16.85
CA ASP A 45 1.65 4.66 17.56
C ASP A 45 1.31 5.79 16.57
#